data_AF-A0A3N4AEG1-F1
#
_entry.id   AF-A0A3N4AEG1-F1
#
_cell.length_a   1.000
_cell.length_b   1.000
_cell.length_c   1.000
_cell.angle_alpha   90.00
_cell.angle_beta   90.00
_cell.angle_gamma   90.00
#
_symmetry.space_group_name_H-M   'P 1'
#
loop_
_entity.id
_entity.type
_entity.pdbx_description
1 polymer ?
#
loop_
_entity_poly.entity_id
_entity_poly.type
_entity_poly.pdbx_seq_one_letter_code
_entity_poly.pdbx_strand_id
1 'polypeptide(L)'
;MNISLVLRRLRFEGKSSEISQRKVIGRLNKICRIISEKFPEVQRPDQIKLKHLQYVRNEGLAGYSAATTVDYKRTIVILVEALERQRDWLPPLKLEKDPSKGGRPSSTQVICSGARNRRGVR
;
A
#
# COMPACT_ATOMS: atom_id res chain seq x y z
N MET A 1 6.68 -12.61 -6.98
CA MET A 1 5.38 -12.56 -6.28
C MET A 1 4.30 -12.00 -7.19
N ASN A 2 3.14 -12.66 -7.30
CA ASN A 2 2.01 -12.22 -8.11
C ASN A 2 1.13 -11.23 -7.33
N ILE A 3 0.88 -10.03 -7.86
CA ILE A 3 0.14 -8.96 -7.18
C ILE A 3 -1.33 -8.82 -7.61
N SER A 4 -1.88 -9.75 -8.40
CA SER A 4 -3.24 -9.65 -8.95
C SER A 4 -4.32 -9.47 -7.86
N LEU A 5 -4.15 -10.09 -6.69
CA LEU A 5 -5.07 -9.90 -5.55
C LEU A 5 -5.08 -8.44 -5.06
N VAL A 6 -3.91 -7.81 -4.99
CA VAL A 6 -3.77 -6.39 -4.62
C VAL A 6 -4.42 -5.53 -5.70
N LEU A 7 -4.07 -5.76 -6.98
CA LEU A 7 -4.60 -4.98 -8.10
C LEU A 7 -6.13 -5.02 -8.22
N ARG A 8 -6.76 -6.16 -7.95
CA ARG A 8 -8.23 -6.29 -7.93
C ARG A 8 -8.91 -5.40 -6.88
N ARG A 9 -8.19 -4.98 -5.84
CA ARG A 9 -8.69 -4.11 -4.77
C ARG A 9 -8.36 -2.64 -5.00
N LEU A 10 -7.53 -2.29 -5.99
CA LEU A 10 -7.26 -0.90 -6.33
C LEU A 10 -8.40 -0.33 -7.19
N ARG A 11 -8.83 0.88 -6.86
CA ARG A 11 -9.65 1.73 -7.72
C ARG A 11 -8.91 3.04 -7.97
N PHE A 12 -8.61 3.28 -9.23
CA PHE A 12 -8.13 4.58 -9.67
C PHE A 12 -9.34 5.48 -9.93
N GLU A 13 -9.28 6.71 -9.43
CA GLU A 13 -10.29 7.71 -9.75
C GLU A 13 -10.31 7.98 -11.26
N GLY A 14 -11.48 8.20 -11.86
CA GLY A 14 -11.63 8.30 -13.33
C GLY A 14 -10.79 9.40 -14.00
N LYS A 15 -10.30 10.38 -13.23
CA LYS A 15 -9.38 11.44 -13.69
C LYS A 15 -7.89 11.05 -13.60
N SER A 16 -7.57 9.87 -13.08
CA SER A 16 -6.19 9.40 -12.94
C SER A 16 -5.64 8.97 -14.29
N SER A 17 -4.66 9.73 -14.80
CA SER A 17 -3.93 9.37 -16.02
C SER A 17 -3.35 7.96 -15.94
N GLU A 18 -3.40 7.22 -17.05
CA GLU A 18 -2.82 5.89 -17.20
C GLU A 18 -1.35 5.83 -16.74
N ILE A 19 -0.58 6.90 -17.00
CA ILE A 19 0.82 7.03 -16.57
C ILE A 19 0.92 6.96 -15.05
N SER A 20 0.01 7.62 -14.33
CA SER A 20 -0.02 7.62 -12.87
C SER A 20 -0.40 6.25 -12.32
N GLN A 21 -1.33 5.56 -12.98
CA GLN A 21 -1.71 4.19 -12.62
C GLN A 21 -0.53 3.23 -12.80
N ARG A 22 0.15 3.27 -13.96
CA ARG A 22 1.36 2.48 -14.25
C ARG A 22 2.46 2.74 -13.22
N LYS A 23 2.66 4.00 -12.79
CA LYS A 23 3.65 4.34 -11.75
C LYS A 23 3.32 3.69 -10.40
N VAL A 24 2.06 3.70 -9.98
CA VAL A 24 1.63 3.04 -8.73
C VAL A 24 1.84 1.53 -8.82
N ILE A 25 1.41 0.91 -9.92
CA ILE A 25 1.59 -0.55 -10.15
C ILE A 25 3.07 -0.92 -10.18
N GLY A 26 3.90 -0.13 -10.86
CA GLY A 26 5.36 -0.33 -10.91
C GLY A 26 6.00 -0.28 -9.53
N ARG A 27 5.59 0.68 -8.69
CA ARG A 27 6.08 0.78 -7.30
C ARG A 27 5.60 -0.38 -6.43
N LEU A 28 4.34 -0.83 -6.59
CA LEU A 28 3.84 -2.02 -5.91
C LEU A 28 4.68 -3.25 -6.26
N ASN A 29 4.93 -3.48 -7.55
CA ASN A 29 5.80 -4.56 -8.02
C ASN A 29 7.21 -4.45 -7.44
N LYS A 30 7.77 -3.24 -7.38
CA LYS A 30 9.12 -3.03 -6.81
C LYS A 30 9.16 -3.32 -5.31
N ILE A 31 8.17 -2.87 -4.53
CA ILE A 31 8.05 -3.20 -3.10
C ILE A 31 7.96 -4.72 -2.92
N CYS A 32 7.09 -5.36 -3.70
CA CYS A 32 6.90 -6.81 -3.65
C CYS A 32 8.19 -7.56 -4.00
N ARG A 33 8.95 -7.07 -4.99
CA ARG A 33 10.25 -7.61 -5.36
C ARG A 33 11.28 -7.49 -4.24
N ILE A 34 11.39 -6.32 -3.61
CA ILE A 34 12.31 -6.12 -2.46
C ILE A 34 11.98 -7.12 -1.34
N ILE A 35 10.69 -7.35 -1.07
CA ILE A 35 10.26 -8.32 -0.06
C ILE A 35 10.66 -9.74 -0.50
N SER A 36 10.35 -10.16 -1.72
CA SER A 36 10.67 -11.51 -2.19
C SER A 36 12.19 -11.77 -2.30
N GLU A 37 13.00 -10.76 -2.60
CA GLU A 37 14.46 -10.87 -2.63
C GLU A 37 15.03 -11.06 -1.22
N LYS A 38 14.47 -10.40 -0.20
CA LYS A 38 14.94 -10.53 1.19
C LYS A 38 14.33 -11.71 1.95
N PHE A 39 13.08 -12.05 1.64
CA PHE A 39 12.26 -13.05 2.32
C PHE A 39 11.70 -14.02 1.28
N PRO A 40 12.50 -15.00 0.82
CA PRO A 40 12.10 -15.94 -0.23
C PRO A 40 10.89 -16.82 0.17
N GLU A 41 10.60 -16.94 1.47
CA GLU A 41 9.41 -17.61 1.97
C GLU A 41 8.10 -16.86 1.65
N VAL A 42 8.18 -15.56 1.33
CA VAL A 42 7.03 -14.71 0.98
C VAL A 42 6.82 -14.71 -0.53
N GLN A 43 5.99 -15.66 -0.99
CA GLN A 43 5.69 -15.85 -2.40
C GLN A 43 4.40 -15.14 -2.83
N ARG A 44 3.50 -14.89 -1.87
CA ARG A 44 2.17 -14.33 -2.09
C ARG A 44 1.94 -13.05 -1.28
N PRO A 45 1.15 -12.07 -1.79
CA PRO A 45 0.87 -10.83 -1.07
C PRO A 45 0.20 -11.05 0.30
N ASP A 46 -0.62 -12.08 0.45
CA ASP A 46 -1.28 -12.44 1.71
C ASP A 46 -0.31 -12.92 2.80
N GLN A 47 0.90 -13.36 2.43
CA GLN A 47 1.95 -13.76 3.37
C GLN A 47 2.77 -12.57 3.87
N ILE A 48 2.62 -11.39 3.27
CA ILE A 48 3.26 -10.17 3.76
C ILE A 48 2.75 -9.93 5.18
N LYS A 49 3.69 -9.66 6.08
CA LYS A 49 3.45 -9.25 7.48
C LYS A 49 4.11 -7.90 7.74
N LEU A 50 3.74 -7.26 8.84
CA LEU A 50 4.31 -5.99 9.30
C LEU A 50 5.84 -5.91 9.21
N LYS A 51 6.57 -6.93 9.69
CA LYS A 51 8.05 -6.97 9.67
C LYS A 51 8.66 -6.74 8.29
N HIS A 52 8.01 -7.23 7.23
CA HIS A 52 8.52 -7.11 5.86
C HIS A 52 8.37 -5.67 5.35
N LEU A 53 7.27 -5.02 5.70
CA LEU A 53 7.05 -3.61 5.35
C LEU A 53 7.94 -2.67 6.17
N GLN A 54 8.25 -3.02 7.42
CA GLN A 54 9.26 -2.31 8.22
C GLN A 54 10.63 -2.39 7.57
N TYR A 55 11.04 -3.57 7.10
CA TYR A 55 12.30 -3.73 6.35
C TYR A 55 12.32 -2.87 5.08
N VAL A 56 11.26 -2.92 4.26
CA VAL A 56 11.19 -2.09 3.04
C VAL A 56 11.33 -0.61 3.38
N ARG A 57 10.61 -0.13 4.39
CA ARG A 57 10.63 1.28 4.80
C ARG A 57 12.00 1.74 5.29
N ASN A 58 12.68 0.91 6.08
CA ASN A 58 13.88 1.30 6.80
C ASN A 58 15.16 1.04 6.01
N GLU A 59 15.24 -0.10 5.31
CA GLU A 59 16.44 -0.56 4.61
C GLU A 59 16.22 -0.65 3.10
N GLY A 60 15.09 -1.20 2.66
CA GLY A 60 14.78 -1.42 1.24
C GLY A 60 14.68 -0.14 0.40
N LEU A 61 14.57 1.03 1.05
CA LEU A 61 14.49 2.34 0.40
C LEU A 61 15.73 3.21 0.61
N ALA A 62 16.78 2.73 1.29
CA ALA A 62 17.93 3.56 1.69
C ALA A 62 18.67 4.23 0.52
N GLY A 63 18.68 3.61 -0.67
CA GLY A 63 19.32 4.15 -1.87
C GLY A 63 18.46 5.12 -2.70
N TYR A 64 17.22 5.44 -2.28
CA TYR A 64 16.33 6.32 -3.04
C TYR A 64 16.35 7.75 -2.50
N SER A 65 16.09 8.72 -3.40
CA SER A 65 15.91 10.11 -3.00
C SER A 65 14.76 10.28 -2.00
N ALA A 66 14.78 11.37 -1.22
CA ALA A 66 13.71 11.68 -0.27
C ALA A 66 12.33 11.76 -0.96
N ALA A 67 12.26 12.41 -2.13
CA ALA A 67 11.03 12.53 -2.91
C ALA A 67 10.51 11.15 -3.37
N THR A 68 11.39 10.31 -3.89
CA THR A 68 11.04 8.95 -4.32
C THR A 68 10.61 8.09 -3.14
N THR A 69 11.26 8.25 -1.98
CA THR A 69 10.90 7.55 -0.73
C THR A 69 9.50 7.91 -0.27
N VAL A 70 9.07 9.16 -0.41
CA VAL A 70 7.69 9.59 -0.10
C VAL A 70 6.68 8.86 -0.99
N ASP A 71 6.95 8.75 -2.29
CA ASP A 71 6.08 8.02 -3.21
C ASP A 71 6.00 6.51 -2.88
N TYR A 72 7.11 5.89 -2.50
CA TYR A 72 7.12 4.50 -2.06
C TYR A 72 6.35 4.32 -0.75
N LYS A 73 6.51 5.22 0.23
CA LYS A 73 5.73 5.22 1.48
C LYS A 73 4.23 5.32 1.22
N ARG A 74 3.80 6.21 0.30
CA ARG A 74 2.39 6.28 -0.15
C ARG A 74 1.93 4.95 -0.77
N THR A 75 2.80 4.29 -1.52
CA THR A 75 2.50 2.99 -2.13
C THR A 75 2.43 1.86 -1.08
N ILE A 76 3.23 1.93 -0.01
CA ILE A 76 3.11 1.01 1.14
C ILE A 76 1.74 1.17 1.79
N VAL A 77 1.24 2.41 1.98
CA VAL A 77 -0.11 2.64 2.52
C VAL A 77 -1.17 1.97 1.65
N ILE A 78 -1.10 2.13 0.32
CA ILE A 78 -2.03 1.48 -0.63
C ILE A 78 -1.97 -0.05 -0.48
N LEU A 79 -0.78 -0.63 -0.34
CA LEU A 79 -0.63 -2.07 -0.13
C LEU A 79 -1.26 -2.53 1.18
N VAL A 80 -1.03 -1.80 2.28
CA VAL A 80 -1.60 -2.10 3.60
C VAL A 80 -3.12 -2.02 3.60
N GLU A 81 -3.67 -0.97 2.97
CA GLU A 81 -5.12 -0.82 2.77
C GLU A 81 -5.67 -1.98 1.92
N ALA A 82 -4.98 -2.38 0.85
CA ALA A 82 -5.37 -3.52 0.01
C ALA A 82 -5.30 -4.87 0.73
N LEU A 83 -4.48 -4.99 1.77
CA LEU A 83 -4.43 -6.16 2.65
C LEU A 83 -5.42 -6.07 3.82
N GLU A 84 -6.17 -4.98 3.94
CA GLU A 84 -7.15 -4.72 5.02
C GLU A 84 -6.51 -4.73 6.42
N ARG A 85 -5.25 -4.27 6.53
CA ARG A 85 -4.46 -4.24 7.79
C ARG A 85 -4.14 -2.83 8.27
N GLN A 86 -4.82 -1.81 7.75
CA GLN A 86 -4.48 -0.40 7.99
C GLN A 86 -4.52 0.02 9.47
N ARG A 87 -5.43 -0.55 10.26
CA ARG A 87 -5.55 -0.22 11.70
C ARG A 87 -4.35 -0.70 12.49
N ASP A 88 -3.88 -1.91 12.21
CA ASP A 88 -2.81 -2.54 13.00
C ASP A 88 -1.42 -2.17 12.50
N TRP A 89 -1.27 -1.87 11.20
CA TRP A 89 0.05 -1.76 10.56
C TRP A 89 0.49 -0.33 10.26
N LEU A 90 -0.43 0.62 9.99
CA LEU A 90 -0.03 2.00 9.72
C LEU A 90 0.66 2.69 10.92
N PRO A 91 0.18 2.53 12.17
CA PRO A 91 0.85 3.12 13.34
C PRO A 91 2.30 2.64 13.53
N PRO A 92 2.61 1.32 13.59
CA PRO A 92 3.99 0.87 13.73
C PRO A 92 4.86 1.15 12.50
N LEU A 93 4.26 1.42 11.34
CA LEU A 93 4.99 1.91 10.15
C LEU A 93 5.22 3.42 10.18
N LYS A 94 4.61 4.17 11.11
CA LYS A 94 4.61 5.64 11.14
C LYS A 94 4.16 6.23 9.80
N LEU A 95 3.11 5.64 9.22
CA LEU A 95 2.52 6.02 7.92
C LEU A 95 1.05 6.45 8.07
N GLU A 96 0.64 6.79 9.28
CA GLU A 96 -0.70 7.31 9.54
C GLU A 96 -0.89 8.64 8.81
N LYS A 97 -2.07 8.80 8.20
CA LYS A 97 -2.49 10.10 7.67
C LYS A 97 -2.91 10.94 8.86
N ASP A 98 -2.25 12.07 9.05
CA ASP A 98 -2.68 13.07 10.01
C ASP A 98 -3.92 13.78 9.45
N PRO A 99 -5.12 13.59 10.03
CA PRO A 99 -6.34 14.19 9.50
C PRO A 99 -6.37 15.72 9.70
N SER A 100 -5.53 16.26 10.61
CA SER A 100 -5.44 17.69 10.90
C SER A 100 -4.55 18.41 9.88
N LYS A 101 -3.63 17.68 9.23
CA LYS A 101 -2.83 18.20 8.11
C LYS A 101 -3.64 18.07 6.82
N GLY A 102 -4.43 19.10 6.53
CA GLY A 102 -5.15 19.21 5.26
C GLY A 102 -4.22 18.96 4.06
N GLY A 103 -4.73 18.22 3.08
CA GLY A 103 -3.97 17.83 1.89
C GLY A 103 -4.86 17.38 0.75
N ARG A 104 -4.29 17.35 -0.46
CA ARG A 104 -5.03 16.89 -1.65
C ARG A 104 -5.40 15.41 -1.50
N PRO A 105 -6.67 15.03 -1.72
CA PRO A 105 -7.07 13.62 -1.67
C PRO A 105 -6.28 12.81 -2.70
N SER A 106 -5.89 11.59 -2.31
CA SER A 106 -5.18 10.66 -3.19
C SER A 106 -6.10 10.22 -4.34
N SER A 107 -5.62 10.30 -5.58
CA SER A 107 -6.34 9.83 -6.78
C SER A 107 -6.41 8.29 -6.88
N THR A 108 -5.68 7.57 -6.02
CA THR A 108 -5.76 6.12 -5.88
C THR A 108 -6.46 5.80 -4.58
N GLN A 109 -7.53 5.02 -4.67
CA GLN A 109 -8.27 4.49 -3.54
C GLN A 109 -8.20 2.97 -3.55
N VAL A 110 -8.35 2.35 -2.38
CA VAL A 110 -8.52 0.91 -2.27
C VAL A 110 -9.99 0.63 -1.97
N ILE A 111 -10.61 -0.23 -2.77
CA ILE A 111 -11.92 -0.79 -2.47
C ILE A 111 -11.72 -1.82 -1.36
N CYS A 112 -11.92 -1.40 -0.11
CA CYS A 112 -12.11 -2.34 0.98
C CYS A 112 -13.51 -2.95 0.82
N SER A 113 -13.62 -4.24 0.55
CA SER A 113 -14.91 -4.95 0.46
C SER A 113 -15.65 -5.06 1.80
N GLY A 114 -15.23 -4.28 2.81
CA GLY A 114 -15.70 -4.31 4.20
C GLY A 114 -16.87 -3.39 4.52
N ALA A 115 -17.64 -2.89 3.55
CA ALA A 115 -18.98 -2.37 3.83
C ALA A 115 -19.97 -3.55 3.91
N ARG A 116 -19.78 -4.47 4.88
CA ARG A 116 -20.94 -5.24 5.36
C ARG A 116 -21.86 -4.20 6.00
N ASN A 117 -22.99 -3.91 5.35
CA ASN A 117 -24.17 -3.31 5.96
C ASN A 117 -24.38 -3.91 7.36
N ARG A 118 -23.90 -3.24 8.40
CA ARG A 118 -24.48 -3.36 9.74
C ARG A 118 -25.60 -2.33 9.81
N ARG A 119 -26.64 -2.53 9.01
CA ARG A 119 -27.97 -2.04 9.38
C ARG A 119 -28.44 -2.99 10.47
N GLY A 120 -28.02 -2.67 11.69
CA GLY A 120 -28.59 -3.27 12.89
C GLY A 120 -30.05 -2.87 12.94
N VAL A 121 -30.88 -3.90 13.01
CA VAL A 121 -32.27 -3.86 13.45
C VAL A 121 -32.37 -3.01 14.71
N ARG A 122 -33.24 -2.01 14.69
CA ARG A 122 -34.03 -1.58 15.84
C ARG A 122 -35.34 -1.01 15.35
#